data_AF-A0A536L8E0-F1
#
_entry.id   AF-A0A536L8E0-F1
#
_cell.length_a   1.000
_cell.length_b   1.000
_cell.length_c   1.000
_cell.angle_alpha   90.00
_cell.angle_beta   90.00
_cell.angle_gamma   90.00
#
_symmetry.space_group_name_H-M   'P 1'
#
loop_
_entity.id
_entity.type
_entity.pdbx_description
1 polymer ?
#
loop_
_entity_poly.entity_id
_entity_poly.type
_entity_poly.pdbx_seq_one_letter_code
_entity_poly.pdbx_strand_id
1 'polypeptide(L)'
;MTDLLLALDPVDAPISDYERFGIRSGAADLVVHPDTSTLHDLRWRPGWRICLGTPSWPDGRRCELASREVLRGSLSQMSTLGYEVMAAVEYEVRLRDAEGRFVTSGVSYSATEIAALDGFVNALRPALEDLGVELTAVHTEAAPGLVELNVAARPALEAADGAALVKFATKELALSLGLRASFLAKTAPGEEGSSGHVHLSAWRDGGNAFARSQVMQTAIAGVLEHLPAASLLLNPTINSYKRLVPGWFA
;
A
#
# COMPACT_ATOMS: atom_id res chain seq x y z
N MET A 1 -27.78 -2.99 -2.33
CA MET A 1 -26.71 -2.39 -3.16
C MET A 1 -25.51 -2.33 -2.22
N THR A 2 -24.44 -3.02 -2.57
CA THR A 2 -23.44 -3.59 -1.63
C THR A 2 -22.53 -2.53 -1.01
N ASP A 3 -22.38 -2.58 0.31
CA ASP A 3 -21.46 -1.72 1.07
C ASP A 3 -20.05 -2.34 1.14
N LEU A 4 -19.05 -1.51 0.88
CA LEU A 4 -17.65 -1.91 0.72
C LEU A 4 -16.88 -1.60 2.01
N LEU A 5 -16.47 -2.62 2.76
CA LEU A 5 -15.43 -2.52 3.79
C LEU A 5 -14.11 -3.08 3.26
N LEU A 6 -13.01 -2.42 3.59
CA LEU A 6 -11.62 -2.63 3.14
C LEU A 6 -10.97 -3.93 3.67
N ALA A 7 -11.69 -5.05 3.59
CA ALA A 7 -11.16 -6.41 3.65
C ALA A 7 -12.13 -7.27 2.84
N LEU A 8 -11.71 -7.70 1.65
CA LEU A 8 -12.55 -8.55 0.80
C LEU A 8 -12.60 -9.95 1.44
N ASP A 9 -13.64 -10.24 2.22
CA ASP A 9 -14.06 -11.61 2.45
C ASP A 9 -14.72 -12.09 1.15
N PRO A 10 -14.14 -13.06 0.42
CA PRO A 10 -14.74 -13.59 -0.81
C PRO A 10 -16.08 -14.30 -0.59
N VAL A 11 -16.52 -14.49 0.66
CA VAL A 11 -17.75 -15.19 1.03
C VAL A 11 -18.85 -14.26 1.57
N ASP A 12 -18.60 -12.94 1.67
CA ASP A 12 -19.56 -11.88 2.05
C ASP A 12 -20.55 -12.31 3.15
N ALA A 13 -20.03 -12.80 4.28
CA ALA A 13 -20.85 -13.15 5.44
C ALA A 13 -21.15 -11.88 6.27
N PRO A 14 -22.42 -11.48 6.44
CA PRO A 14 -22.75 -10.30 7.25
C PRO A 14 -22.33 -10.50 8.71
N ILE A 15 -21.57 -9.55 9.26
CA ILE A 15 -21.13 -9.59 10.66
C ILE A 15 -22.35 -9.30 11.56
N SER A 16 -22.85 -10.33 12.25
CA SER A 16 -24.09 -10.25 13.02
C SER A 16 -23.93 -9.70 14.45
N ASP A 17 -22.72 -9.70 14.98
CA ASP A 17 -22.37 -9.37 16.36
C ASP A 17 -21.73 -7.98 16.52
N TYR A 18 -21.50 -7.26 15.42
CA TYR A 18 -20.91 -5.93 15.49
C TYR A 18 -21.97 -4.87 15.82
N GLU A 19 -21.97 -4.38 17.07
CA GLU A 19 -23.03 -3.49 17.56
C GLU A 19 -23.14 -2.16 16.79
N ARG A 20 -22.02 -1.63 16.26
CA ARG A 20 -21.98 -0.33 15.58
C ARG A 20 -22.35 -0.36 14.09
N PHE A 21 -22.07 -1.47 13.39
CA PHE A 21 -22.28 -1.64 11.95
C PHE A 21 -22.72 -3.08 11.65
N GLY A 22 -23.77 -3.54 12.33
CA GLY A 22 -24.24 -4.92 12.25
C GLY A 22 -25.61 -5.02 11.62
N ILE A 23 -26.10 -6.23 11.41
CA ILE A 23 -27.43 -6.50 10.81
C ILE A 23 -28.60 -5.80 11.53
N ARG A 24 -28.41 -5.44 12.82
CA ARG A 24 -29.42 -4.76 13.65
C ARG A 24 -29.36 -3.24 13.55
N SER A 25 -28.20 -2.67 13.27
CA SER A 25 -27.96 -1.22 13.23
C SER A 25 -27.80 -0.67 11.80
N GLY A 26 -27.47 -1.54 10.84
CA GLY A 26 -27.08 -1.16 9.48
C GLY A 26 -25.73 -0.43 9.47
N ALA A 27 -25.21 -0.18 8.26
CA ALA A 27 -24.14 0.79 8.08
C ALA A 27 -24.78 2.15 7.77
N ALA A 28 -24.45 3.19 8.53
CA ALA A 28 -24.92 4.52 8.22
C ALA A 28 -24.16 5.09 7.01
N ASP A 29 -24.86 5.86 6.18
CA ASP A 29 -24.26 6.57 5.07
C ASP A 29 -23.13 7.49 5.55
N LEU A 30 -22.06 7.57 4.74
CA LEU A 30 -20.96 8.50 4.95
C LEU A 30 -20.95 9.55 3.83
N VAL A 31 -20.56 10.77 4.15
CA VAL A 31 -20.34 11.83 3.17
C VAL A 31 -18.88 11.83 2.78
N VAL A 32 -18.56 11.54 1.52
CA VAL A 32 -17.17 11.54 1.02
C VAL A 32 -16.81 12.93 0.49
N HIS A 33 -15.75 13.50 1.05
CA HIS A 33 -15.24 14.81 0.65
C HIS A 33 -14.01 14.66 -0.24
N PRO A 34 -14.06 15.04 -1.53
CA PRO A 34 -12.90 14.98 -2.42
C PRO A 34 -11.83 15.99 -1.99
N ASP A 35 -10.58 15.55 -1.94
CA ASP A 35 -9.42 16.38 -1.62
C ASP A 35 -8.75 16.85 -2.91
N THR A 36 -9.08 18.08 -3.33
CA THR A 36 -8.57 18.65 -4.59
C THR A 36 -7.06 18.84 -4.62
N SER A 37 -6.37 18.81 -3.47
CA SER A 37 -4.90 18.83 -3.43
C SER A 37 -4.27 17.54 -3.95
N THR A 38 -5.06 16.47 -4.02
CA THR A 38 -4.67 15.14 -4.52
C THR A 38 -5.25 14.86 -5.92
N LEU A 39 -5.67 15.90 -6.66
CA LEU A 39 -6.27 15.75 -7.98
C LEU A 39 -5.18 15.59 -9.05
N HIS A 40 -5.21 14.45 -9.76
CA HIS A 40 -4.28 14.12 -10.84
C HIS A 40 -5.02 13.78 -12.13
N ASP A 41 -4.46 14.19 -13.28
CA ASP A 41 -4.89 13.74 -14.60
C ASP A 41 -4.36 12.31 -14.86
N LEU A 42 -5.22 11.41 -15.33
CA LEU A 42 -4.80 10.05 -15.72
C LEU A 42 -4.39 10.05 -17.19
N ARG A 43 -3.12 10.34 -17.52
CA ARG A 43 -2.72 10.49 -18.93
C ARG A 43 -2.84 9.21 -19.76
N TRP A 44 -2.74 8.04 -19.14
CA TRP A 44 -3.02 6.75 -19.78
C TRP A 44 -4.51 6.46 -19.99
N ARG A 45 -5.40 7.33 -19.46
CA ARG A 45 -6.86 7.32 -19.66
C ARG A 45 -7.36 8.73 -20.00
N PRO A 46 -7.22 9.18 -21.25
CA PRO A 46 -7.57 10.55 -21.64
C PRO A 46 -8.98 10.97 -21.21
N GLY A 47 -9.07 12.15 -20.59
CA GLY A 47 -10.33 12.71 -20.08
C GLY A 47 -10.69 12.31 -18.64
N TRP A 48 -9.91 11.44 -18.00
CA TRP A 48 -10.12 11.02 -16.62
C TRP A 48 -9.21 11.74 -15.64
N ARG A 49 -9.75 11.98 -14.45
CA ARG A 49 -9.02 12.49 -13.28
C ARG A 49 -9.29 11.62 -12.07
N ILE A 50 -8.34 11.56 -11.15
CA ILE A 50 -8.49 10.90 -9.86
C ILE A 50 -8.16 11.87 -8.73
N CYS A 51 -8.88 11.77 -7.61
CA CYS A 51 -8.48 12.38 -6.35
C CYS A 51 -8.87 11.45 -5.20
N LEU A 52 -8.21 11.63 -4.06
CA LEU A 52 -8.56 10.92 -2.84
C LEU A 52 -9.75 11.61 -2.15
N GLY A 53 -10.60 10.81 -1.54
CA GLY A 53 -11.73 11.29 -0.75
C GLY A 53 -11.61 10.84 0.70
N THR A 54 -11.96 11.72 1.63
CA THR A 54 -12.04 11.40 3.06
C THR A 54 -13.51 11.40 3.51
N PRO A 55 -14.02 10.31 4.11
CA PRO A 55 -15.40 10.28 4.59
C PRO A 55 -15.59 11.03 5.91
N SER A 56 -16.77 11.59 6.11
CA SER A 56 -17.28 12.11 7.38
C SER A 56 -18.65 11.50 7.69
N TRP A 57 -19.06 11.60 8.95
CA TRP A 57 -20.45 11.34 9.33
C TRP A 57 -21.38 12.41 8.76
N PRO A 58 -22.68 12.12 8.57
CA PRO A 58 -23.66 13.09 8.07
C PRO A 58 -23.82 14.33 8.95
N ASP A 59 -23.53 14.22 10.24
CA ASP A 59 -23.53 15.33 11.20
C ASP A 59 -22.26 16.19 11.17
N GLY A 60 -21.34 15.91 10.24
CA GLY A 60 -20.08 16.62 10.06
C GLY A 60 -18.94 16.16 10.97
N ARG A 61 -19.17 15.22 11.89
CA ARG A 61 -18.06 14.62 12.66
C ARG A 61 -17.13 13.85 11.74
N ARG A 62 -15.84 13.83 12.08
CA ARG A 62 -14.84 13.02 11.36
C ARG A 62 -15.20 11.53 11.48
N CYS A 63 -15.03 10.80 10.39
CA CYS A 63 -15.16 9.34 10.42
C CYS A 63 -13.89 8.74 11.03
N GLU A 64 -14.01 8.21 12.24
CA GLU A 64 -12.89 7.57 12.95
C GLU A 64 -12.40 6.28 12.29
N LEU A 65 -13.18 5.71 11.38
CA LEU A 65 -12.83 4.51 10.62
C LEU A 65 -12.02 4.82 9.36
N ALA A 66 -11.90 6.10 8.98
CA ALA A 66 -11.14 6.51 7.82
C ALA A 66 -9.63 6.35 8.09
N SER A 67 -8.99 5.37 7.48
CA SER A 67 -7.55 5.08 7.67
C SER A 67 -6.66 6.31 7.44
N ARG A 68 -7.00 7.15 6.46
CA ARG A 68 -6.31 8.41 6.19
C ARG A 68 -6.40 9.41 7.36
N GLU A 69 -7.55 9.48 8.05
CA GLU A 69 -7.71 10.31 9.26
C GLU A 69 -7.01 9.72 10.46
N VAL A 70 -7.03 8.39 10.61
CA VAL A 70 -6.26 7.69 11.66
C VAL A 70 -4.77 8.02 11.52
N LEU A 71 -4.22 7.92 10.31
CA LEU A 71 -2.83 8.29 10.04
C LEU A 71 -2.56 9.78 10.33
N ARG A 72 -3.42 10.69 9.88
CA ARG A 72 -3.33 12.13 10.22
C ARG A 72 -3.28 12.37 11.72
N GLY A 73 -4.08 11.64 12.49
CA GLY A 73 -4.06 11.69 13.96
C GLY A 73 -2.70 11.29 14.54
N SER A 74 -2.15 10.15 14.11
CA SER A 74 -0.82 9.69 14.55
C SER A 74 0.29 10.68 14.17
N LEU A 75 0.24 11.24 12.95
CA LEU A 75 1.22 12.23 12.50
C LEU A 75 1.11 13.55 13.27
N SER A 76 -0.10 13.97 13.66
CA SER A 76 -0.30 15.13 14.52
C SER A 76 0.31 14.95 15.91
N GLN A 77 0.29 13.73 16.46
CA GLN A 77 0.97 13.43 17.73
C GLN A 77 2.49 13.52 17.58
N MET A 78 3.04 12.99 16.49
CA MET A 78 4.48 13.12 16.18
C MET A 78 4.90 14.58 16.00
N SER A 79 4.08 15.38 15.32
CA SER A 79 4.31 16.82 15.15
C SER A 79 4.31 17.58 16.47
N THR A 80 3.43 17.22 17.42
CA THR A 80 3.43 17.79 18.78
C THR A 80 4.75 17.50 19.53
N LEU A 81 5.41 16.38 19.23
CA LEU A 81 6.74 16.03 19.75
C LEU A 81 7.89 16.71 18.99
N GLY A 82 7.58 17.53 17.98
CA GLY A 82 8.55 18.22 17.14
C GLY A 82 9.15 17.36 16.03
N TYR A 83 8.50 16.25 15.65
CA TYR A 83 8.97 15.38 14.57
C TYR A 83 8.08 15.45 13.34
N GLU A 84 8.71 15.58 12.18
CA GLU A 84 8.13 15.28 10.87
C GLU A 84 8.45 13.83 10.51
N VAL A 85 7.47 13.07 10.02
CA VAL A 85 7.67 11.67 9.64
C VAL A 85 7.69 11.55 8.12
N MET A 86 8.75 10.92 7.62
CA MET A 86 8.87 10.55 6.21
C MET A 86 8.72 9.03 6.08
N ALA A 87 8.10 8.58 5.00
CA ALA A 87 7.95 7.17 4.70
C ALA A 87 8.26 6.86 3.22
N ALA A 88 8.79 5.66 2.98
CA ALA A 88 8.94 5.05 1.65
C ALA A 88 8.34 3.64 1.69
N VAL A 89 7.86 3.17 0.54
CA VAL A 89 7.22 1.85 0.42
C VAL A 89 7.89 1.06 -0.69
N GLU A 90 8.15 -0.21 -0.42
CA GLU A 90 8.55 -1.21 -1.42
C GLU A 90 7.40 -2.18 -1.59
N TYR A 91 6.85 -2.27 -2.80
CA TYR A 91 5.79 -3.23 -3.09
C TYR A 91 6.28 -4.34 -3.99
N GLU A 92 6.11 -5.57 -3.54
CA GLU A 92 6.26 -6.73 -4.39
C GLU A 92 4.93 -7.06 -5.07
N VAL A 93 4.98 -7.31 -6.37
CA VAL A 93 3.83 -7.63 -7.21
C VAL A 93 4.11 -8.87 -8.05
N ARG A 94 3.15 -9.80 -8.06
CA ARG A 94 3.17 -10.97 -8.94
C ARG A 94 2.47 -10.64 -10.25
N LEU A 95 3.22 -10.74 -11.36
CA LEU A 95 2.75 -10.50 -12.71
C LEU A 95 2.55 -11.82 -13.46
N ARG A 96 1.41 -11.94 -14.15
CA ARG A 96 1.10 -13.05 -15.06
C ARG A 96 0.59 -12.54 -16.40
N ASP A 97 0.78 -13.29 -17.46
CA ASP A 97 0.17 -13.01 -18.77
C ASP A 97 -1.31 -13.43 -18.82
N ALA A 98 -1.94 -13.24 -19.99
CA ALA A 98 -3.33 -13.59 -20.24
C ALA A 98 -3.61 -15.10 -20.08
N GLU A 99 -2.62 -15.95 -20.34
CA GLU A 99 -2.70 -17.41 -20.16
C GLU A 99 -2.42 -17.83 -18.71
N GLY A 100 -2.09 -16.89 -17.82
CA GLY A 100 -1.81 -17.15 -16.41
C GLY A 100 -0.38 -17.60 -16.11
N ARG A 101 0.52 -17.55 -17.11
CA ARG A 101 1.95 -17.88 -16.93
C ARG A 101 2.66 -16.71 -16.28
N PHE A 102 3.66 -17.00 -15.45
CA PHE A 102 4.49 -15.96 -14.85
C PHE A 102 5.41 -15.34 -15.90
N VAL A 103 5.57 -14.01 -15.83
CA VAL A 103 6.33 -13.23 -16.81
C VAL A 103 7.83 -13.21 -16.55
N THR A 104 8.27 -13.66 -15.38
CA THR A 104 9.69 -13.85 -15.02
C THR A 104 9.87 -15.22 -14.36
N SER A 105 11.08 -15.79 -14.41
CA SER A 105 11.36 -17.13 -13.87
C SER A 105 11.65 -17.14 -12.37
N GLY A 106 11.90 -15.99 -11.76
CA GLY A 106 12.21 -15.85 -10.33
C GLY A 106 13.70 -15.74 -10.01
N VAL A 107 14.51 -15.33 -10.98
CA VAL A 107 15.89 -14.92 -10.72
C VAL A 107 15.86 -13.49 -10.18
N SER A 108 16.23 -13.31 -8.92
CA SER A 108 16.30 -11.98 -8.30
C SER A 108 17.37 -11.10 -8.98
N TYR A 109 17.09 -9.82 -9.16
CA TYR A 109 17.95 -8.83 -9.84
C TYR A 109 18.38 -9.21 -11.27
N SER A 110 17.53 -9.92 -12.02
CA SER A 110 17.80 -10.31 -13.40
C SER A 110 17.58 -9.16 -14.37
N ALA A 111 18.68 -8.59 -14.88
CA ALA A 111 18.62 -7.52 -15.89
C ALA A 111 17.89 -7.94 -17.17
N THR A 112 18.08 -9.20 -17.62
CA THR A 112 17.43 -9.72 -18.83
C THR A 112 15.92 -9.87 -18.66
N GLU A 113 15.47 -10.28 -17.47
CA GLU A 113 14.04 -10.42 -17.21
C GLU A 113 13.36 -9.06 -17.00
N ILE A 114 14.06 -8.09 -16.39
CA ILE A 114 13.59 -6.71 -16.36
C ILE A 114 13.44 -6.13 -17.77
N ALA A 115 14.39 -6.37 -18.68
CA ALA A 115 14.26 -5.93 -20.07
C ALA A 115 13.03 -6.53 -20.77
N ALA A 116 12.65 -7.76 -20.43
CA ALA A 116 11.42 -8.37 -20.95
C ALA A 116 10.13 -7.70 -20.42
N LEU A 117 10.22 -6.96 -19.31
CA LEU A 117 9.14 -6.18 -18.71
C LEU A 117 9.15 -4.70 -19.10
N ASP A 118 10.03 -4.27 -20.01
CA ASP A 118 10.17 -2.87 -20.41
C ASP A 118 8.84 -2.24 -20.83
N GLY A 119 7.97 -2.97 -21.53
CA GLY A 119 6.66 -2.45 -21.93
C GLY A 119 5.79 -2.05 -20.73
N PHE A 120 5.83 -2.84 -19.64
CA PHE A 120 5.12 -2.54 -18.40
C PHE A 120 5.79 -1.41 -17.62
N VAL A 121 7.11 -1.47 -17.46
CA VAL A 121 7.86 -0.46 -16.68
C VAL A 121 7.80 0.93 -17.35
N ASN A 122 7.93 0.98 -18.68
CA ASN A 122 7.87 2.23 -19.45
C ASN A 122 6.46 2.84 -19.49
N ALA A 123 5.41 2.05 -19.27
CA ALA A 123 4.06 2.56 -19.08
C ALA A 123 3.83 3.02 -17.63
N LEU A 124 4.32 2.27 -16.65
CA LEU A 124 4.09 2.52 -15.23
C LEU A 124 4.81 3.77 -14.72
N ARG A 125 6.09 3.94 -15.05
CA ARG A 125 6.90 5.06 -14.55
C ARG A 125 6.27 6.44 -14.82
N PRO A 126 5.99 6.85 -16.06
CA PRO A 126 5.41 8.16 -16.33
C PRO A 126 3.99 8.30 -15.74
N ALA A 127 3.22 7.21 -15.68
CA ALA A 127 1.91 7.22 -15.05
C ALA A 127 1.97 7.49 -13.54
N LEU A 128 2.97 6.92 -12.84
CA LEU A 128 3.20 7.22 -11.43
C LEU A 128 3.71 8.65 -11.23
N GLU A 129 4.58 9.15 -12.12
CA GLU A 129 5.03 10.54 -12.09
C GLU A 129 3.86 11.53 -12.23
N ASP A 130 2.89 11.24 -13.11
CA ASP A 130 1.65 12.04 -13.24
C ASP A 130 0.78 12.02 -11.97
N LEU A 131 0.87 10.93 -11.21
CA LEU A 131 0.23 10.76 -9.90
C LEU A 131 1.07 11.36 -8.75
N GLY A 132 2.19 12.03 -9.04
CA GLY A 132 3.08 12.59 -8.02
C GLY A 132 3.88 11.53 -7.24
N VAL A 133 4.04 10.34 -7.79
CA VAL A 133 4.77 9.22 -7.18
C VAL A 133 6.02 8.90 -8.00
N GLU A 134 7.18 8.96 -7.36
CA GLU A 134 8.45 8.61 -7.98
C GLU A 134 8.80 7.15 -7.70
N LEU A 135 9.06 6.39 -8.77
CA LEU A 135 9.56 5.02 -8.72
C LEU A 135 11.09 5.04 -8.78
N THR A 136 11.77 4.75 -7.68
CA THR A 136 13.24 4.84 -7.59
C THR A 136 13.94 3.63 -8.20
N ALA A 137 13.35 2.45 -8.08
CA ALA A 137 13.87 1.21 -8.65
C ALA A 137 12.75 0.24 -9.00
N VAL A 138 13.08 -0.67 -9.93
CA VAL A 138 12.29 -1.86 -10.26
C VAL A 138 13.27 -3.00 -10.48
N HIS A 139 13.06 -4.12 -9.81
CA HIS A 139 13.86 -5.33 -10.01
C HIS A 139 13.00 -6.59 -9.89
N THR A 140 13.46 -7.68 -10.51
CA THR A 140 12.87 -8.99 -10.29
C THR A 140 13.26 -9.51 -8.92
N GLU A 141 12.40 -10.35 -8.36
CA GLU A 141 12.60 -10.95 -7.05
C GLU A 141 12.66 -12.49 -7.11
N ALA A 142 12.98 -13.11 -5.97
CA ALA A 142 13.29 -14.54 -5.86
C ALA A 142 12.06 -15.47 -5.97
N ALA A 143 11.10 -15.16 -6.85
CA ALA A 143 10.05 -16.09 -7.27
C ALA A 143 9.44 -15.77 -8.64
N PRO A 144 8.86 -16.76 -9.35
CA PRO A 144 8.33 -16.56 -10.69
C PRO A 144 7.33 -15.40 -10.82
N GLY A 145 7.58 -14.44 -11.70
CA GLY A 145 6.72 -13.28 -11.90
C GLY A 145 6.72 -12.29 -10.75
N LEU A 146 7.56 -12.45 -9.72
CA LEU A 146 7.70 -11.50 -8.61
C LEU A 146 8.61 -10.36 -9.03
N VAL A 147 8.12 -9.13 -8.87
CA VAL A 147 8.82 -7.89 -9.18
C VAL A 147 8.61 -6.93 -8.02
N GLU A 148 9.66 -6.23 -7.61
CA GLU A 148 9.59 -5.17 -6.61
C GLU A 148 9.52 -3.79 -7.27
N LEU A 149 8.71 -2.91 -6.67
CA LEU A 149 8.56 -1.51 -7.01
C LEU A 149 8.98 -0.66 -5.80
N ASN A 150 10.13 0.01 -5.87
CA ASN A 150 10.62 0.87 -4.80
C ASN A 150 10.12 2.30 -5.03
N VAL A 151 9.42 2.86 -4.05
CA VAL A 151 8.82 4.20 -4.12
C VAL A 151 9.63 5.18 -3.29
N ALA A 152 9.88 6.38 -3.84
CA ALA A 152 10.65 7.41 -3.15
C ALA A 152 10.03 7.83 -1.80
N ALA A 153 10.89 8.24 -0.87
CA ALA A 153 10.45 8.74 0.43
C ALA A 153 9.73 10.08 0.30
N ARG A 154 8.59 10.22 1.00
CA ARG A 154 7.75 11.43 1.04
C ARG A 154 7.26 11.66 2.47
N PRO A 155 6.69 12.85 2.81
CA PRO A 155 5.96 13.02 4.06
C PRO A 155 4.94 11.88 4.22
N ALA A 156 4.84 11.29 5.41
CA ALA A 156 4.21 9.98 5.59
C ALA A 156 2.75 9.89 5.11
N LEU A 157 2.00 10.99 5.18
CA LEU A 157 0.64 11.04 4.62
C LEU A 157 0.65 10.94 3.09
N GLU A 158 1.54 11.70 2.44
CA GLU A 158 1.73 11.67 0.98
C GLU A 158 2.28 10.33 0.50
N ALA A 159 3.17 9.70 1.29
CA ALA A 159 3.66 8.36 1.02
C ALA A 159 2.54 7.31 1.07
N ALA A 160 1.63 7.41 2.04
CA ALA A 160 0.46 6.52 2.14
C ALA A 160 -0.53 6.74 0.99
N ASP A 161 -0.79 7.99 0.63
CA ASP A 161 -1.60 8.37 -0.53
C ASP A 161 -0.97 7.79 -1.82
N GLY A 162 0.34 7.97 -2.00
CA GLY A 162 1.11 7.41 -3.13
C GLY A 162 1.08 5.89 -3.18
N ALA A 163 1.18 5.21 -2.03
CA ALA A 163 1.12 3.75 -1.95
C ALA A 163 -0.22 3.18 -2.48
N ALA A 164 -1.34 3.87 -2.20
CA ALA A 164 -2.64 3.50 -2.78
C ALA A 164 -2.66 3.69 -4.30
N LEU A 165 -2.13 4.81 -4.78
CA LEU A 165 -2.05 5.14 -6.20
C LEU A 165 -1.13 4.19 -6.98
N VAL A 166 -0.03 3.70 -6.39
CA VAL A 166 0.86 2.68 -7.00
C VAL A 166 0.10 1.40 -7.29
N LYS A 167 -0.68 0.90 -6.33
CA LYS A 167 -1.49 -0.32 -6.53
C LYS A 167 -2.56 -0.11 -7.59
N PHE A 168 -3.20 1.05 -7.62
CA PHE A 168 -4.19 1.42 -8.62
C PHE A 168 -3.58 1.43 -10.03
N ALA A 169 -2.54 2.23 -10.26
CA ALA A 169 -1.89 2.37 -11.56
C ALA A 169 -1.27 1.06 -12.04
N THR A 170 -0.60 0.32 -11.15
CA THR A 170 -0.02 -1.00 -11.47
C THR A 170 -1.07 -1.96 -12.00
N LYS A 171 -2.21 -2.10 -11.32
CA LYS A 171 -3.28 -3.03 -11.74
C LYS A 171 -3.91 -2.61 -13.06
N GLU A 172 -4.19 -1.32 -13.19
CA GLU A 172 -4.79 -0.72 -14.37
C GLU A 172 -3.93 -0.89 -15.62
N LEU A 173 -2.65 -0.52 -15.52
CA LEU A 173 -1.71 -0.60 -16.65
C LEU A 173 -1.36 -2.04 -16.98
N ALA A 174 -1.14 -2.90 -15.98
CA ALA A 174 -0.94 -4.33 -16.22
C ALA A 174 -2.12 -4.89 -17.03
N LEU A 175 -3.36 -4.61 -16.61
CA LEU A 175 -4.55 -5.07 -17.33
C LEU A 175 -4.59 -4.54 -18.77
N SER A 176 -4.27 -3.26 -19.00
CA SER A 176 -4.24 -2.65 -20.34
C SER A 176 -3.20 -3.30 -21.27
N LEU A 177 -2.16 -3.92 -20.71
CA LEU A 177 -1.09 -4.61 -21.43
C LEU A 177 -1.31 -6.12 -21.52
N GLY A 178 -2.50 -6.63 -21.15
CA GLY A 178 -2.79 -8.06 -21.16
C GLY A 178 -2.13 -8.85 -20.03
N LEU A 179 -1.65 -8.15 -18.99
CA LEU A 179 -1.08 -8.74 -17.78
C LEU A 179 -2.07 -8.73 -16.63
N ARG A 180 -1.80 -9.54 -15.61
CA ARG A 180 -2.51 -9.55 -14.33
C ARG A 180 -1.52 -9.28 -13.21
N ALA A 181 -1.74 -8.19 -12.48
CA ALA A 181 -0.95 -7.83 -11.31
C ALA A 181 -1.66 -8.24 -10.01
N SER A 182 -0.94 -8.92 -9.12
CA SER A 182 -1.42 -9.35 -7.81
C SER A 182 -0.47 -8.93 -6.69
N PHE A 183 -1.01 -8.28 -5.66
CA PHE A 183 -0.31 -7.93 -4.42
C PHE A 183 -0.66 -8.90 -3.28
N LEU A 184 -1.14 -10.09 -3.63
CA LEU A 184 -1.55 -11.11 -2.67
C LEU A 184 -0.31 -11.66 -1.94
N ALA A 185 -0.33 -11.63 -0.60
CA ALA A 185 0.84 -11.94 0.23
C ALA A 185 1.53 -13.29 -0.03
N LYS A 186 0.75 -14.30 -0.45
CA LYS A 186 1.23 -15.62 -0.83
C LYS A 186 0.41 -16.12 -2.00
N THR A 187 1.01 -16.22 -3.18
CA THR A 187 0.33 -16.67 -4.41
C THR A 187 0.47 -18.16 -4.69
N ALA A 188 1.53 -18.78 -4.18
CA ALA A 188 1.83 -20.19 -4.37
C ALA A 188 2.47 -20.78 -3.09
N PRO A 189 2.14 -22.03 -2.71
CA PRO A 189 2.88 -22.76 -1.69
C PRO A 189 4.32 -23.01 -2.14
N GLY A 190 5.28 -22.91 -1.24
CA GLY A 190 6.68 -23.24 -1.55
C GLY A 190 7.40 -22.24 -2.47
N GLU A 191 6.91 -20.99 -2.56
CA GLU A 191 7.58 -19.90 -3.27
C GLU A 191 7.62 -18.64 -2.39
N GLU A 192 8.46 -17.66 -2.70
CA GLU A 192 8.47 -16.36 -2.00
C GLU A 192 7.12 -15.65 -2.07
N GLY A 193 6.82 -14.90 -1.02
CA GLY A 193 5.59 -14.12 -0.90
C GLY A 193 5.62 -12.82 -1.69
N SER A 194 4.62 -11.98 -1.45
CA SER A 194 4.63 -10.57 -1.83
C SER A 194 4.48 -9.71 -0.57
N SER A 195 5.36 -8.74 -0.41
CA SER A 195 5.50 -7.87 0.73
C SER A 195 5.15 -6.41 0.38
N GLY A 196 5.08 -5.61 1.42
CA GLY A 196 4.89 -4.16 1.38
C GLY A 196 5.77 -3.52 2.44
N HIS A 197 7.09 -3.51 2.25
CA HIS A 197 8.00 -2.94 3.25
C HIS A 197 7.73 -1.45 3.41
N VAL A 198 7.75 -0.99 4.66
CA VAL A 198 7.56 0.43 4.98
C VAL A 198 8.81 0.91 5.70
N HIS A 199 9.52 1.83 5.07
CA HIS A 199 10.69 2.48 5.63
C HIS A 199 10.25 3.79 6.26
N LEU A 200 10.63 4.03 7.51
CA LEU A 200 10.25 5.21 8.26
C LEU A 200 11.48 6.00 8.72
N SER A 201 11.38 7.33 8.67
CA SER A 201 12.33 8.21 9.34
C SER A 201 11.61 9.36 10.03
N ALA A 202 12.19 9.83 11.14
CA ALA A 202 11.71 11.00 11.86
C ALA A 202 12.73 12.13 11.71
N TRP A 203 12.24 13.34 11.43
CA TRP A 203 13.04 14.52 11.14
C TRP A 203 12.70 15.63 12.11
N ARG A 204 13.73 16.36 12.57
CA ARG A 204 13.60 17.54 13.43
C ARG A 204 14.74 18.50 13.14
N ASP A 205 14.44 19.79 13.09
CA ASP A 205 15.42 20.87 12.85
C ASP A 205 16.27 20.64 11.58
N GLY A 206 15.67 20.08 10.53
CA GLY A 206 16.33 19.79 9.24
C GLY A 206 17.24 18.54 9.25
N GLY A 207 17.30 17.79 10.35
CA GLY A 207 18.11 16.56 10.47
C GLY A 207 17.27 15.30 10.70
N ASN A 208 17.75 14.17 10.20
CA ASN A 208 17.15 12.86 10.48
C ASN A 208 17.47 12.46 11.94
N ALA A 209 16.45 12.52 12.79
CA ALA A 209 16.55 12.22 14.21
C ALA A 209 16.83 10.73 14.48
N PHE A 210 16.64 9.82 13.50
CA PHE A 210 16.97 8.40 13.65
C PHE A 210 18.43 8.06 13.34
N ALA A 211 19.24 8.98 12.82
CA ALA A 211 20.63 8.69 12.46
C ALA A 211 21.48 8.32 13.71
N ARG A 212 21.55 7.00 14.02
CA ARG A 212 22.28 6.39 15.16
C ARG A 212 22.05 7.10 16.50
N SER A 213 20.78 7.30 16.86
CA SER A 213 20.38 8.06 18.04
C SER A 213 19.62 7.22 19.07
N GLN A 214 19.54 7.75 20.30
CA GLN A 214 18.62 7.23 21.32
C GLN A 214 17.16 7.24 20.84
N VAL A 215 16.79 8.21 20.00
CA VAL A 215 15.44 8.33 19.43
C VAL A 215 15.09 7.12 18.56
N MET A 216 16.02 6.67 17.70
CA MET A 216 15.83 5.45 16.90
C MET A 216 15.63 4.21 17.78
N GLN A 217 16.43 4.07 18.84
CA GLN A 217 16.32 2.93 19.76
C GLN A 217 14.97 2.92 20.48
N THR A 218 14.51 4.08 20.95
CA THR A 218 13.19 4.22 21.58
C THR A 218 12.05 3.94 20.59
N ALA A 219 12.15 4.41 19.34
CA ALA A 219 11.18 4.10 18.30
C ALA A 219 11.12 2.59 18.00
N ILE A 220 12.27 1.94 17.86
CA ILE A 220 12.36 0.48 17.66
C ILE A 220 11.77 -0.26 18.86
N ALA A 221 12.05 0.15 20.09
CA ALA A 221 11.49 -0.46 21.29
C ALA A 221 9.95 -0.42 21.27
N GLY A 222 9.35 0.73 20.93
CA GLY A 222 7.90 0.85 20.80
C GLY A 222 7.31 -0.01 19.67
N VAL A 223 7.99 -0.09 18.51
CA VAL A 223 7.57 -0.99 17.42
C VAL A 223 7.58 -2.44 17.88
N LEU A 224 8.65 -2.90 18.55
CA LEU A 224 8.77 -4.27 19.03
C LEU A 224 7.74 -4.59 20.12
N GLU A 225 7.48 -3.66 21.03
CA GLU A 225 6.48 -3.81 22.10
C GLU A 225 5.07 -4.00 21.52
N HIS A 226 4.73 -3.26 20.46
CA HIS A 226 3.39 -3.29 19.86
C HIS A 226 3.26 -4.21 18.64
N LEU A 227 4.34 -4.83 18.17
CA LEU A 227 4.37 -5.64 16.94
C LEU A 227 3.29 -6.74 16.91
N PRO A 228 2.99 -7.48 18.00
CA PRO A 228 1.95 -8.51 17.97
C PRO A 228 0.57 -7.94 17.61
N ALA A 229 0.20 -6.78 18.17
CA ALA A 229 -1.06 -6.11 17.87
C ALA A 229 -1.03 -5.43 16.50
N ALA A 230 0.07 -4.75 16.17
CA ALA A 230 0.26 -4.11 14.87
C ALA A 230 0.21 -5.12 13.71
N SER A 231 0.63 -6.36 13.94
CA SER A 231 0.58 -7.44 12.94
C SER A 231 -0.84 -7.69 12.42
N LEU A 232 -1.88 -7.48 13.23
CA LEU A 232 -3.27 -7.59 12.77
C LEU A 232 -3.63 -6.54 11.70
N LEU A 233 -2.97 -5.38 11.73
CA LEU A 233 -3.17 -4.29 10.77
C LEU A 233 -2.24 -4.42 9.57
N LEU A 234 -1.00 -4.86 9.80
CA LEU A 234 0.02 -5.04 8.76
C LEU A 234 -0.19 -6.31 7.93
N ASN A 235 -0.82 -7.34 8.51
CA ASN A 235 -1.10 -8.63 7.90
C ASN A 235 -2.61 -8.95 7.95
N PRO A 236 -3.48 -8.12 7.34
CA PRO A 236 -4.91 -8.10 7.63
C PRO A 236 -5.71 -9.26 7.02
N THR A 237 -5.06 -10.24 6.40
CA THR A 237 -5.74 -11.36 5.73
C THR A 237 -5.22 -12.70 6.22
N ILE A 238 -6.07 -13.73 6.20
CA ILE A 238 -5.65 -15.13 6.44
C ILE A 238 -4.45 -15.49 5.54
N ASN A 239 -4.44 -14.99 4.32
CA ASN A 239 -3.36 -15.26 3.37
C ASN A 239 -2.02 -14.64 3.77
N SER A 240 -2.03 -13.51 4.47
CA SER A 240 -0.81 -12.86 4.99
C SER A 240 -0.04 -13.78 5.93
N TYR A 241 -0.74 -14.58 6.76
CA TYR A 241 -0.10 -15.53 7.67
C TYR A 241 0.48 -16.76 6.97
N LYS A 242 0.10 -17.03 5.71
CA LYS A 242 0.77 -18.04 4.87
C LYS A 242 2.11 -17.55 4.31
N ARG A 243 2.35 -16.23 4.34
CA ARG A 243 3.65 -15.61 4.04
C ARG A 243 4.56 -15.67 5.26
N LEU A 244 4.04 -15.37 6.45
CA LEU A 244 4.77 -15.33 7.73
C LEU A 244 5.16 -16.73 8.24
N VAL A 245 6.01 -17.42 7.49
CA VAL A 245 6.56 -18.73 7.80
C VAL A 245 8.09 -18.71 7.65
N PRO A 246 8.84 -19.40 8.53
CA PRO A 246 10.31 -19.42 8.42
C PRO A 246 10.80 -19.92 7.05
N GLY A 247 11.87 -19.30 6.55
CA GLY A 247 12.55 -19.72 5.31
C GLY A 247 12.10 -19.02 4.01
N TRP A 248 11.25 -17.99 4.10
CA TRP A 248 10.66 -17.29 2.94
C TRP A 248 10.75 -15.76 3.06
N PHE A 249 11.90 -15.24 3.53
CA PHE A 249 12.21 -13.80 3.69
C PHE A 249 11.01 -12.92 4.10
N ALA A 250 10.25 -13.38 5.11
CA ALA A 250 8.95 -12.85 5.49
C ALA A 250 8.97 -12.03 6.78
#